data_AF-A0A6N6RW81-F1
#
_entry.id   AF-A0A6N6RW81-F1
#
_cell.length_a   1.000
_cell.length_b   1.000
_cell.length_c   1.000
_cell.angle_alpha   90.00
_cell.angle_beta   90.00
_cell.angle_gamma   90.00
#
_symmetry.space_group_name_H-M   'P 1'
#
loop_
_entity.id
_entity.type
_entity.pdbx_description
1 polymer ?
#
loop_
_entity_poly.entity_id
_entity_poly.type
_entity_poly.pdbx_seq_one_letter_code
_entity_poly.pdbx_strand_id
1 'polypeptide(L)'
;MVTYLSLVIAATKPVWLGEPVSIEKSGREMMVAVDLSGSMEARDFVDPDGINVRRIDGVKLLLDDFLVQREGDRIGLIAFGDDAYLQAPFTDDFSIITQLLNEMDVRMAGSGTALGDAIGVAVNHFEHSDSANKVLILMTDGRDTTSNYPPIDAAHFAGENDITIYPIAIGDATNVGEDGIDLDMLDRIANYTGGQVFEALNGQDLVDVYKALNELEETLFDSYTIRPKVELYYWPLIVSLSLSLLALVIAALRGQSNTNKEI
;
A
#
# COMPACT_ATOMS: atom_id res chain seq x y z
N MET A 1 -1.82 -56.20 4.13
CA MET A 1 -2.16 -55.69 2.78
C MET A 1 -2.89 -54.35 2.85
N VAL A 2 -4.00 -54.25 3.59
CA VAL A 2 -4.77 -52.99 3.75
C VAL A 2 -3.97 -51.87 4.41
N THR A 3 -3.17 -52.18 5.44
CA THR A 3 -2.24 -51.23 6.09
C THR A 3 -1.24 -50.62 5.10
N TYR A 4 -0.57 -51.48 4.33
CA TYR A 4 0.41 -51.08 3.33
C TYR A 4 -0.23 -50.21 2.23
N LEU A 5 -1.41 -50.59 1.74
CA LEU A 5 -2.14 -49.82 0.74
C LEU A 5 -2.52 -48.42 1.26
N SER A 6 -3.01 -48.34 2.50
CA SER A 6 -3.37 -47.08 3.16
C SER A 6 -2.15 -46.16 3.35
N LEU A 7 -0.99 -46.74 3.64
CA LEU A 7 0.26 -46.00 3.80
C LEU A 7 0.81 -45.47 2.47
N VAL A 8 0.69 -46.25 1.39
CA VAL A 8 1.01 -45.80 0.03
C VAL A 8 0.08 -44.65 -0.39
N ILE A 9 -1.22 -44.75 -0.11
CA ILE A 9 -2.20 -43.67 -0.40
C ILE A 9 -1.94 -42.43 0.45
N ALA A 10 -1.51 -42.56 1.71
CA ALA A 10 -1.09 -41.42 2.52
C ALA A 10 0.16 -40.73 1.92
N ALA A 11 1.12 -41.53 1.44
CA ALA A 11 2.39 -41.03 0.89
C ALA A 11 2.21 -40.25 -0.42
N THR A 12 1.17 -40.52 -1.21
CA THR A 12 0.88 -39.75 -2.42
C THR A 12 0.24 -38.39 -2.15
N LYS A 13 -0.08 -38.06 -0.89
CA LYS A 13 -0.71 -36.80 -0.47
C LYS A 13 -1.91 -36.41 -1.37
N PRO A 14 -3.00 -37.19 -1.36
CA PRO A 14 -4.18 -36.85 -2.16
C PRO A 14 -4.65 -35.44 -1.81
N VAL A 15 -4.82 -34.59 -2.82
CA VAL A 15 -5.26 -33.21 -2.65
C VAL A 15 -6.69 -33.10 -3.13
N TRP A 16 -7.54 -32.46 -2.33
CA TRP A 16 -8.85 -31.99 -2.76
C TRP A 16 -8.73 -30.51 -3.12
N LEU A 17 -9.15 -30.17 -4.34
CA LEU A 17 -9.28 -28.78 -4.74
C LEU A 17 -10.64 -28.29 -4.24
N GLY A 18 -10.62 -27.34 -3.30
CA GLY A 18 -11.84 -26.67 -2.84
C GLY A 18 -12.51 -25.86 -3.94
N GLU A 19 -13.66 -25.29 -3.61
CA GLU A 19 -14.36 -24.37 -4.50
C GLU A 19 -13.46 -23.19 -4.87
N PRO A 20 -13.59 -22.65 -6.11
CA PRO A 20 -12.86 -21.46 -6.48
C PRO A 20 -13.24 -20.30 -5.57
N VAL A 21 -12.25 -19.70 -4.92
CA VAL A 21 -12.41 -18.48 -4.13
C VAL A 21 -11.82 -17.34 -4.94
N SER A 22 -12.67 -16.40 -5.36
CA SER A 22 -12.24 -15.15 -5.97
C SER A 22 -11.71 -14.23 -4.88
N ILE A 23 -10.43 -13.87 -4.96
CA ILE A 23 -9.88 -12.77 -4.19
C ILE A 23 -9.94 -11.56 -5.12
N GLU A 24 -10.75 -10.57 -4.76
CA GLU A 24 -10.72 -9.25 -5.36
C GLU A 24 -9.61 -8.47 -4.65
N LYS A 25 -8.49 -8.23 -5.32
CA LYS A 25 -7.52 -7.22 -4.86
C LYS A 25 -7.76 -5.96 -5.69
N SER A 26 -7.85 -4.81 -5.02
CA SER A 26 -7.77 -3.51 -5.70
C SER A 26 -6.44 -3.45 -6.43
N GLY A 27 -6.45 -3.21 -7.74
CA GLY A 27 -5.22 -3.14 -8.54
C GLY A 27 -4.50 -1.80 -8.45
N ARG A 28 -5.12 -0.80 -7.79
CA ARG A 28 -4.71 0.59 -7.84
C ARG A 28 -3.34 0.79 -7.21
N GLU A 29 -2.51 1.55 -7.93
CA GLU A 29 -1.24 2.01 -7.43
C GLU A 29 -1.29 3.52 -7.23
N MET A 30 -0.85 3.92 -6.04
CA MET A 30 -0.82 5.30 -5.64
C MET A 30 0.57 5.68 -5.19
N MET A 31 1.12 6.73 -5.76
CA MET A 31 2.36 7.33 -5.31
C MET A 31 2.01 8.57 -4.49
N VAL A 32 2.54 8.65 -3.27
CA VAL A 32 2.43 9.86 -2.45
C VAL A 32 3.76 10.57 -2.48
N ALA A 33 3.79 11.81 -2.98
CA ALA A 33 4.95 12.67 -2.95
C ALA A 33 4.76 13.74 -1.86
N VAL A 34 5.66 13.75 -0.88
CA VAL A 34 5.63 14.68 0.26
C VAL A 34 6.75 15.69 0.15
N ASP A 35 6.38 16.96 0.18
CA ASP A 35 7.30 18.10 0.25
C ASP A 35 7.95 18.19 1.64
N LEU A 36 9.28 18.26 1.67
CA LEU A 36 10.10 18.43 2.88
C LEU A 36 10.86 19.77 2.88
N SER A 37 10.48 20.71 2.02
CA SER A 37 11.09 22.03 1.91
C SER A 37 10.95 22.85 3.19
N GLY A 38 11.69 23.97 3.26
CA GLY A 38 11.71 24.82 4.44
C GLY A 38 10.35 25.38 4.85
N SER A 39 9.41 25.58 3.92
CA SER A 39 8.07 26.11 4.20
C SER A 39 7.21 25.13 5.00
N MET A 40 7.52 23.83 4.95
CA MET A 40 6.82 22.79 5.69
C MET A 40 7.09 22.83 7.21
N GLU A 41 7.99 23.71 7.66
CA GLU A 41 8.23 24.05 9.06
C GLU A 41 7.15 24.99 9.64
N ALA A 42 6.38 25.67 8.78
CA ALA A 42 5.33 26.61 9.19
C ALA A 42 4.29 25.93 10.08
N ARG A 43 3.84 26.65 11.13
CA ARG A 43 2.89 26.16 12.13
C ARG A 43 1.49 26.73 11.91
N ASP A 44 0.93 26.47 10.75
CA ASP A 44 -0.37 26.95 10.30
C ASP A 44 -1.35 25.81 9.95
N PHE A 45 -0.94 24.55 10.13
CA PHE A 45 -1.83 23.40 9.99
C PHE A 45 -2.60 23.14 11.28
N VAL A 46 -3.92 22.94 11.19
CA VAL A 46 -4.77 22.68 12.35
C VAL A 46 -5.01 21.17 12.51
N ASP A 47 -4.44 20.59 13.56
CA ASP A 47 -4.67 19.20 13.98
C ASP A 47 -6.15 19.02 14.43
N PRO A 48 -6.77 17.82 14.31
CA PRO A 48 -8.06 17.46 14.93
C PRO A 48 -8.37 18.03 16.32
N ASP A 49 -7.37 18.21 17.18
CA ASP A 49 -7.53 18.81 18.52
C ASP A 49 -7.65 20.36 18.51
N GLY A 50 -7.61 20.99 17.33
CA GLY A 50 -7.67 22.44 17.14
C GLY A 50 -6.34 23.16 17.43
N ILE A 51 -5.22 22.42 17.44
CA ILE A 51 -3.89 22.96 17.74
C ILE A 51 -3.12 23.20 16.44
N ASN A 52 -2.47 24.36 16.35
CA ASN A 52 -1.57 24.65 15.24
C ASN A 52 -0.27 23.84 15.37
N VAL A 53 -0.05 22.93 14.43
CA VAL A 53 1.13 22.07 14.29
C VAL A 53 1.90 22.43 13.03
N ARG A 54 3.10 21.87 12.84
CA ARG A 54 3.85 22.07 11.60
C ARG A 54 3.09 21.42 10.44
N ARG A 55 3.17 22.00 9.24
CA ARG A 55 2.59 21.40 8.02
C ARG A 55 3.01 19.95 7.82
N ILE A 56 4.29 19.63 8.01
CA ILE A 56 4.78 18.24 7.91
C ILE A 56 4.13 17.31 8.95
N ASP A 57 3.91 17.78 10.17
CA ASP A 57 3.30 16.96 11.23
C ASP A 57 1.82 16.73 10.91
N GLY A 58 1.15 17.74 10.36
CA GLY A 58 -0.18 17.61 9.77
C GLY A 58 -0.21 16.53 8.69
N VAL A 59 0.65 16.62 7.68
CA VAL A 59 0.76 15.63 6.60
C VAL A 59 0.97 14.20 7.11
N LYS A 60 1.77 14.02 8.18
CA LYS A 60 1.97 12.70 8.80
C LYS A 60 0.68 12.13 9.38
N LEU A 61 0.00 12.91 10.23
CA LEU A 61 -1.28 12.51 10.84
C LEU A 61 -2.31 12.16 9.77
N LEU A 62 -2.35 12.99 8.74
CA LEU A 62 -3.24 12.89 7.61
C LEU A 62 -3.04 11.62 6.77
N LEU A 63 -1.79 11.26 6.52
CA LEU A 63 -1.45 10.07 5.76
C LEU A 63 -1.69 8.80 6.57
N ASP A 64 -1.45 8.81 7.88
CA ASP A 64 -1.74 7.64 8.72
C ASP A 64 -3.24 7.27 8.68
N ASP A 65 -4.13 8.25 8.78
CA ASP A 65 -5.58 8.04 8.65
C ASP A 65 -5.99 7.57 7.25
N PHE A 66 -5.28 8.03 6.22
CA PHE A 66 -5.51 7.66 4.83
C PHE A 66 -5.15 6.21 4.53
N LEU A 67 -3.97 5.76 5.00
CA LEU A 67 -3.43 4.43 4.74
C LEU A 67 -4.30 3.33 5.36
N VAL A 68 -4.90 3.58 6.53
CA VAL A 68 -5.73 2.60 7.25
C VAL A 68 -7.00 2.23 6.47
N GLN A 69 -7.52 3.12 5.63
CA GLN A 69 -8.81 2.93 4.95
C GLN A 69 -8.73 2.18 3.61
N ARG A 70 -7.53 1.75 3.17
CA ARG A 70 -7.28 1.31 1.79
C ARG A 70 -6.87 -0.15 1.63
N GLU A 71 -7.70 -1.07 2.11
CA GLU A 71 -7.45 -2.51 1.91
C GLU A 71 -7.30 -2.87 0.42
N GLY A 72 -6.11 -3.37 0.05
CA GLY A 72 -5.81 -3.89 -1.28
C GLY A 72 -5.06 -2.94 -2.21
N ASP A 73 -4.95 -1.65 -1.90
CA ASP A 73 -4.15 -0.71 -2.70
C ASP A 73 -2.65 -0.90 -2.47
N ARG A 74 -1.84 -0.59 -3.48
CA ARG A 74 -0.38 -0.53 -3.34
C ARG A 74 0.07 0.93 -3.33
N ILE A 75 0.83 1.30 -2.30
CA ILE A 75 1.23 2.68 -2.05
C ILE A 75 2.74 2.80 -2.13
N GLY A 76 3.22 3.79 -2.86
CA GLY A 76 4.60 4.22 -2.91
C GLY A 76 4.76 5.58 -2.23
N LEU A 77 5.98 5.89 -1.82
CA LEU A 77 6.29 7.12 -1.11
C LEU A 77 7.52 7.80 -1.72
N ILE A 78 7.38 9.07 -2.06
CA ILE A 78 8.45 9.97 -2.52
C ILE A 78 8.58 11.10 -1.50
N ALA A 79 9.81 11.46 -1.17
CA ALA A 79 10.12 12.67 -0.43
C ALA A 79 10.92 13.61 -1.33
N PHE A 80 10.60 14.90 -1.34
CA PHE A 80 11.31 15.86 -2.18
C PHE A 80 11.60 17.17 -1.45
N GLY A 81 12.68 17.82 -1.89
CA GLY A 81 13.18 19.10 -1.39
C GLY A 81 14.04 19.75 -2.49
N ASP A 82 15.34 19.91 -2.28
CA ASP A 82 16.28 20.30 -3.34
C ASP A 82 16.32 19.26 -4.48
N ASP A 83 16.19 17.98 -4.13
CA ASP A 83 16.07 16.84 -5.03
C ASP A 83 14.87 15.96 -4.62
N ALA A 84 14.43 15.07 -5.52
CA ALA A 84 13.37 14.10 -5.25
C ALA A 84 13.90 12.66 -5.10
N TYR A 85 13.44 11.96 -4.07
CA TYR A 85 13.89 10.60 -3.74
C TYR A 85 12.71 9.66 -3.49
N LEU A 86 12.77 8.47 -4.09
CA LEU A 86 11.87 7.38 -3.71
C LEU A 86 12.26 6.83 -2.34
N GLN A 87 11.31 6.86 -1.40
CA GLN A 87 11.45 6.36 -0.04
C GLN A 87 10.93 4.93 0.08
N ALA A 88 9.81 4.65 -0.60
CA ALA A 88 9.27 3.31 -0.71
C ALA A 88 8.73 3.05 -2.13
N PRO A 89 9.08 1.91 -2.75
CA PRO A 89 8.37 1.44 -3.94
C PRO A 89 6.93 1.03 -3.56
N PHE A 90 6.09 0.74 -4.57
CA PHE A 90 4.72 0.28 -4.35
C PHE A 90 4.66 -0.98 -3.48
N THR A 91 3.98 -0.87 -2.34
CA THR A 91 3.78 -1.95 -1.36
C THR A 91 2.36 -1.95 -0.81
N ASP A 92 1.84 -3.11 -0.44
CA ASP A 92 0.60 -3.26 0.32
C ASP A 92 0.84 -3.30 1.85
N ASP A 93 2.10 -3.13 2.29
CA ASP A 93 2.48 -3.01 3.71
C ASP A 93 2.48 -1.55 4.16
N PHE A 94 1.32 -1.09 4.63
CA PHE A 94 1.14 0.27 5.14
C PHE A 94 1.96 0.55 6.41
N SER A 95 2.35 -0.47 7.18
CA SER A 95 3.14 -0.26 8.39
C SER A 95 4.54 0.29 8.08
N ILE A 96 5.13 -0.16 6.96
CA ILE A 96 6.41 0.34 6.46
C ILE A 96 6.27 1.79 5.96
N ILE A 97 5.20 2.10 5.22
CA ILE A 97 4.94 3.46 4.74
C ILE A 97 4.78 4.43 5.91
N THR A 98 3.94 4.10 6.90
CA THR A 98 3.76 4.89 8.13
C THR A 98 5.07 5.05 8.89
N GLN A 99 5.90 4.01 9.00
CA GLN A 99 7.20 4.12 9.66
C GLN A 99 8.12 5.10 8.93
N LEU A 100 8.29 4.94 7.61
CA LEU A 100 9.16 5.78 6.80
C LEU A 100 8.68 7.24 6.82
N LEU A 101 7.38 7.46 6.73
CA LEU A 101 6.78 8.78 6.82
C LEU A 101 7.05 9.44 8.18
N ASN A 102 6.94 8.68 9.28
CA ASN A 102 7.23 9.18 10.62
C ASN A 102 8.70 9.58 10.81
N GLU A 103 9.62 8.91 10.10
CA GLU A 103 11.04 9.24 10.07
C GLU A 103 11.35 10.50 9.23
N MET A 104 10.41 11.00 8.44
CA MET A 104 10.63 12.21 7.63
C MET A 104 10.60 13.50 8.44
N ASP A 105 11.48 14.44 8.14
CA ASP A 105 11.44 15.77 8.72
C ASP A 105 11.81 16.83 7.68
N VAL A 106 11.49 18.07 8.00
CA VAL A 106 11.77 19.23 7.15
C VAL A 106 13.28 19.37 6.93
N ARG A 107 13.67 19.78 5.73
CA ARG A 107 15.05 19.96 5.26
C ARG A 107 15.90 18.70 5.16
N MET A 108 15.36 17.51 5.35
CA MET A 108 16.12 16.28 5.09
C MET A 108 16.48 16.10 3.61
N ALA A 109 15.62 16.56 2.71
CA ALA A 109 15.84 16.52 1.27
C ALA A 109 16.36 17.87 0.73
N GLY A 110 16.82 18.78 1.58
CA GLY A 110 17.21 20.14 1.20
C GLY A 110 16.16 21.20 1.51
N SER A 111 16.45 22.47 1.21
CA SER A 111 15.59 23.60 1.61
C SER A 111 14.64 24.09 0.53
N GLY A 112 14.92 23.78 -0.73
CA GLY A 112 14.09 24.08 -1.89
C GLY A 112 13.03 23.02 -2.13
N THR A 113 12.47 23.08 -3.33
CA THR A 113 11.31 22.31 -3.76
C THR A 113 11.49 21.96 -5.23
N ALA A 114 11.73 20.67 -5.49
CA ALA A 114 11.94 20.10 -6.81
C ALA A 114 10.66 19.37 -7.26
N LEU A 115 9.61 20.15 -7.49
CA LEU A 115 8.27 19.66 -7.79
C LEU A 115 8.21 18.84 -9.10
N GLY A 116 8.85 19.34 -10.16
CA GLY A 116 8.90 18.66 -11.46
C GLY A 116 9.74 17.39 -11.42
N ASP A 117 10.83 17.41 -10.66
CA ASP A 117 11.68 16.22 -10.48
C ASP A 117 10.94 15.13 -9.68
N ALA A 118 10.13 15.50 -8.69
CA ALA A 118 9.28 14.57 -7.94
C ALA A 118 8.24 13.89 -8.85
N ILE A 119 7.60 14.65 -9.74
CA ILE A 119 6.69 14.10 -10.75
C ILE A 119 7.47 13.14 -11.68
N GLY A 120 8.67 13.53 -12.14
CA GLY A 120 9.51 12.68 -12.98
C GLY A 120 9.88 11.35 -12.32
N VAL A 121 10.25 11.37 -11.03
CA VAL A 121 10.52 10.15 -10.24
C VAL A 121 9.28 9.26 -10.17
N ALA A 122 8.11 9.85 -9.92
CA ALA A 122 6.85 9.11 -9.89
C ALA A 122 6.54 8.45 -11.24
N VAL A 123 6.64 9.20 -12.35
CA VAL A 123 6.39 8.68 -13.71
C VAL A 123 7.30 7.49 -14.01
N ASN A 124 8.60 7.62 -13.75
CA ASN A 124 9.57 6.55 -13.97
C ASN A 124 9.23 5.27 -13.15
N HIS A 125 8.64 5.40 -11.96
CA HIS A 125 8.19 4.24 -11.19
C HIS A 125 6.87 3.65 -11.68
N PHE A 126 5.95 4.49 -12.14
CA PHE A 126 4.71 4.04 -12.77
C PHE A 126 4.91 3.36 -14.13
N GLU A 127 6.00 3.64 -14.86
CA GLU A 127 6.34 2.91 -16.09
C GLU A 127 6.58 1.41 -15.86
N HIS A 128 7.06 1.05 -14.66
CA HIS A 128 7.35 -0.35 -14.29
C HIS A 128 6.12 -1.07 -13.72
N SER A 129 4.95 -0.43 -13.78
CA SER A 129 3.70 -0.93 -13.23
C SER A 129 2.72 -1.40 -14.29
N ASP A 130 2.11 -2.55 -14.03
CA ASP A 130 1.00 -3.11 -14.80
C ASP A 130 -0.39 -2.57 -14.34
N SER A 131 -0.43 -1.65 -13.36
CA SER A 131 -1.70 -1.10 -12.87
C SER A 131 -2.39 -0.25 -13.94
N ALA A 132 -3.68 -0.50 -14.16
CA ALA A 132 -4.53 0.31 -15.03
C ALA A 132 -4.96 1.65 -14.38
N ASN A 133 -4.79 1.78 -13.06
CA ASN A 133 -5.12 3.00 -12.33
C ASN A 133 -3.87 3.49 -11.58
N LYS A 134 -3.32 4.63 -12.05
CA LYS A 134 -2.04 5.21 -11.60
C LYS A 134 -2.30 6.62 -11.08
N VAL A 135 -2.17 6.79 -9.78
CA VAL A 135 -2.50 8.06 -9.11
C VAL A 135 -1.28 8.62 -8.40
N LEU A 136 -0.91 9.87 -8.70
CA LEU A 136 0.08 10.62 -7.93
C LEU A 136 -0.63 11.62 -7.02
N ILE A 137 -0.50 11.46 -5.71
CA ILE A 137 -0.88 12.47 -4.73
C ILE A 137 0.34 13.34 -4.44
N LEU A 138 0.20 14.64 -4.62
CA LEU A 138 1.31 15.60 -4.46
C LEU A 138 1.01 16.57 -3.33
N MET A 139 1.69 16.42 -2.19
CA MET A 139 1.47 17.22 -0.99
C MET A 139 2.53 18.32 -0.90
N THR A 140 2.15 19.56 -1.17
CA THR A 140 3.09 20.70 -1.27
C THR A 140 2.34 22.02 -1.06
N ASP A 141 3.08 23.12 -0.94
CA ASP A 141 2.54 24.48 -1.09
C ASP A 141 2.59 24.98 -2.56
N GLY A 142 3.06 24.15 -3.50
CA GLY A 142 3.02 24.38 -4.94
C GLY A 142 4.14 25.25 -5.49
N ARG A 143 5.08 25.70 -4.65
CA ARG A 143 6.20 26.54 -5.10
C ARG A 143 7.35 25.69 -5.59
N ASP A 144 7.63 25.75 -6.89
CA ASP A 144 8.84 25.15 -7.45
C ASP A 144 10.04 26.11 -7.35
N THR A 145 11.19 25.62 -6.89
CA THR A 145 12.39 26.46 -6.71
C THR A 145 13.67 25.86 -7.26
N THR A 146 13.79 24.53 -7.27
CA THR A 146 15.05 23.84 -7.58
C THR A 146 14.92 22.77 -8.65
N SER A 147 13.71 22.53 -9.22
CA SER A 147 13.55 21.48 -10.23
C SER A 147 14.47 21.67 -11.42
N ASN A 148 15.09 20.57 -11.84
CA ASN A 148 15.81 20.51 -13.11
C ASN A 148 14.85 20.45 -14.30
N TYR A 149 13.69 19.81 -14.10
CA TYR A 149 12.61 19.72 -15.09
C TYR A 149 11.44 20.62 -14.72
N PRO A 150 10.91 21.45 -15.65
CA PRO A 150 9.76 22.28 -15.36
C PRO A 150 8.54 21.45 -14.91
N PRO A 151 7.84 21.81 -13.80
CA PRO A 151 6.73 21.03 -13.27
C PRO A 151 5.60 20.77 -14.27
N ILE A 152 5.34 21.76 -15.14
CA ILE A 152 4.30 21.67 -16.16
C ILE A 152 4.66 20.66 -17.26
N ASP A 153 5.92 20.60 -17.66
CA ASP A 153 6.38 19.65 -18.68
C ASP A 153 6.37 18.23 -18.09
N ALA A 154 6.75 18.09 -16.82
CA ALA A 154 6.65 16.81 -16.09
C ALA A 154 5.19 16.36 -15.95
N ALA A 155 4.26 17.27 -15.64
CA ALA A 155 2.82 16.97 -15.57
C ALA A 155 2.25 16.58 -16.94
N HIS A 156 2.67 17.23 -18.02
CA HIS A 156 2.27 16.83 -19.37
C HIS A 156 2.72 15.40 -19.68
N PHE A 157 3.98 15.07 -19.36
CA PHE A 157 4.51 13.72 -19.55
C PHE A 157 3.81 12.68 -18.66
N ALA A 158 3.40 13.04 -17.44
CA ALA A 158 2.60 12.18 -16.58
C ALA A 158 1.23 11.87 -17.20
N GLY A 159 0.54 12.90 -17.74
CA GLY A 159 -0.73 12.73 -18.43
C GLY A 159 -0.65 11.85 -19.68
N GLU A 160 0.44 11.94 -20.44
CA GLU A 160 0.70 11.05 -21.59
C GLU A 160 0.91 9.58 -21.19
N ASN A 161 1.23 9.31 -19.92
CA ASN A 161 1.42 7.97 -19.36
C ASN A 161 0.22 7.48 -18.52
N ASP A 162 -0.94 8.10 -18.70
CA ASP A 162 -2.19 7.78 -17.99
C ASP A 162 -2.04 7.86 -16.45
N ILE A 163 -1.24 8.83 -15.96
CA ILE A 163 -1.07 9.10 -14.53
C ILE A 163 -1.87 10.34 -14.15
N THR A 164 -2.86 10.17 -13.28
CA THR A 164 -3.66 11.27 -12.73
C THR A 164 -2.93 11.90 -11.55
N ILE A 165 -2.70 13.22 -11.56
CA ILE A 165 -2.05 13.93 -10.46
C ILE A 165 -3.11 14.71 -9.67
N TYR A 166 -3.15 14.49 -8.35
CA TYR A 166 -3.97 15.24 -7.41
C TYR A 166 -3.08 16.03 -6.45
N PRO A 167 -2.88 17.33 -6.73
CA PRO A 167 -2.19 18.20 -5.80
C PRO A 167 -3.04 18.49 -4.58
N ILE A 168 -2.40 18.42 -3.43
CA ILE A 168 -2.96 18.76 -2.12
C ILE A 168 -2.14 19.92 -1.59
N ALA A 169 -2.71 21.11 -1.69
CA ALA A 169 -2.16 22.34 -1.19
C ALA A 169 -2.21 22.37 0.34
N ILE A 170 -1.04 22.36 0.99
CA ILE A 170 -0.91 22.39 2.44
C ILE A 170 -0.52 23.80 2.91
N GLY A 171 -1.38 24.42 3.71
CA GLY A 171 -1.14 25.73 4.32
C GLY A 171 -2.29 26.72 4.09
N ASP A 172 -2.23 27.86 4.77
CA ASP A 172 -3.29 28.87 4.72
C ASP A 172 -3.21 29.74 3.45
N ALA A 173 -4.17 29.54 2.53
CA ALA A 173 -4.32 30.32 1.29
C ALA A 173 -4.60 31.82 1.52
N THR A 174 -4.97 32.23 2.74
CA THR A 174 -5.22 33.64 3.09
C THR A 174 -3.94 34.40 3.46
N ASN A 175 -2.82 33.71 3.70
CA ASN A 175 -1.52 34.34 3.89
C ASN A 175 -0.93 34.78 2.54
N VAL A 176 -1.21 36.04 2.18
CA VAL A 176 -0.63 36.69 0.99
C VAL A 176 0.81 37.14 1.33
N GLY A 177 1.82 36.41 0.85
CA GLY A 177 3.24 36.70 1.07
C GLY A 177 4.19 35.83 0.23
N GLU A 178 5.50 35.93 0.47
CA GLU A 178 6.54 35.09 -0.18
C GLU A 178 6.38 33.58 0.14
N ASP A 179 5.64 33.25 1.20
CA ASP A 179 5.31 31.89 1.66
C ASP A 179 3.90 31.42 1.22
N GLY A 180 3.26 32.14 0.28
CA GLY A 180 1.93 31.84 -0.23
C GLY A 180 1.91 30.67 -1.21
N ILE A 181 0.82 29.89 -1.17
CA ILE A 181 0.58 28.72 -2.02
C ILE A 181 0.41 29.15 -3.48
N ASP A 182 1.09 28.47 -4.41
CA ASP A 182 0.93 28.68 -5.85
C ASP A 182 -0.19 27.77 -6.40
N LEU A 183 -1.44 28.13 -6.09
CA LEU A 183 -2.62 27.39 -6.56
C LEU A 183 -2.73 27.36 -8.08
N ASP A 184 -2.31 28.44 -8.77
CA ASP A 184 -2.35 28.50 -10.23
C ASP A 184 -1.43 27.44 -10.86
N MET A 185 -0.24 27.20 -10.29
CA MET A 185 0.65 26.15 -10.76
C MET A 185 0.06 24.75 -10.50
N LEU A 186 -0.45 24.52 -9.30
CA LEU A 186 -1.08 23.23 -8.95
C LEU A 186 -2.30 22.94 -9.83
N ASP A 187 -3.14 23.94 -10.11
CA ASP A 187 -4.31 23.80 -10.96
C ASP A 187 -3.91 23.40 -12.37
N ARG A 188 -2.84 23.98 -12.90
CA ARG A 188 -2.33 23.61 -14.22
C ARG A 188 -1.84 22.16 -14.23
N ILE A 189 -1.10 21.72 -13.22
CA ILE A 189 -0.62 20.33 -13.09
C ILE A 189 -1.81 19.35 -13.07
N ALA A 190 -2.82 19.62 -12.25
CA ALA A 190 -4.02 18.80 -12.15
C ALA A 190 -4.77 18.73 -13.49
N ASN A 191 -4.98 19.88 -14.14
CA ASN A 191 -5.69 19.94 -15.42
C ASN A 191 -5.02 19.18 -16.56
N TYR A 192 -3.67 19.14 -16.59
CA TYR A 192 -2.95 18.36 -17.62
C TYR A 192 -3.11 16.86 -17.47
N THR A 193 -3.42 16.38 -16.27
CA THR A 193 -3.49 14.96 -15.93
C THR A 193 -4.91 14.47 -15.66
N GLY A 194 -5.91 15.36 -15.73
CA GLY A 194 -7.31 15.03 -15.46
C GLY A 194 -7.65 14.95 -13.96
N GLY A 195 -6.75 15.40 -13.09
CA GLY A 195 -6.98 15.46 -11.65
C GLY A 195 -7.62 16.77 -11.19
N GLN A 196 -7.66 16.96 -9.88
CA GLN A 196 -8.21 18.14 -9.22
C GLN A 196 -7.27 18.59 -8.09
N VAL A 197 -7.15 19.91 -7.91
CA VAL A 197 -6.46 20.48 -6.75
C VAL A 197 -7.38 20.48 -5.55
N PHE A 198 -6.78 20.16 -4.41
CA PHE A 198 -7.43 20.20 -3.13
C PHE A 198 -6.64 21.08 -2.17
N GLU A 199 -7.35 21.77 -1.29
CA GLU A 199 -6.75 22.54 -0.20
C GLU A 199 -6.99 21.78 1.11
N ALA A 200 -5.95 21.67 1.93
CA ALA A 200 -6.06 21.08 3.25
C ALA A 200 -5.49 22.03 4.31
N LEU A 201 -6.41 22.72 4.99
CA LEU A 201 -6.10 23.61 6.11
C LEU A 201 -6.15 22.86 7.44
N ASN A 202 -6.89 21.77 7.47
CA ASN A 202 -7.12 20.96 8.67
C ASN A 202 -7.28 19.48 8.33
N GLY A 203 -7.28 18.65 9.38
CA GLY A 203 -7.44 17.20 9.26
C GLY A 203 -8.73 16.76 8.55
N GLN A 204 -9.82 17.51 8.73
CA GLN A 204 -11.14 17.16 8.22
C GLN A 204 -11.29 17.45 6.71
N ASP A 205 -10.72 18.56 6.23
CA ASP A 205 -10.73 18.92 4.81
C ASP A 205 -10.12 17.79 4.00
N LEU A 206 -9.00 17.23 4.47
CA LEU A 206 -8.31 16.17 3.75
C LEU A 206 -9.09 14.85 3.74
N VAL A 207 -9.83 14.52 4.80
CA VAL A 207 -10.73 13.36 4.77
C VAL A 207 -11.76 13.51 3.64
N ASP A 208 -12.23 14.72 3.39
CA ASP A 208 -13.18 14.98 2.31
C ASP A 208 -12.51 14.98 0.93
N VAL A 209 -11.26 15.45 0.82
CA VAL A 209 -10.39 15.26 -0.35
C VAL A 209 -10.27 13.77 -0.69
N TYR A 210 -9.98 12.93 0.30
CA TYR A 210 -9.82 11.50 0.08
C TYR A 210 -11.11 10.79 -0.29
N LYS A 211 -12.26 11.21 0.25
CA LYS A 211 -13.56 10.72 -0.20
C LYS A 211 -13.81 11.08 -1.66
N ALA A 212 -13.53 12.32 -2.04
CA ALA A 212 -13.65 12.76 -3.43
C ALA A 212 -12.72 11.92 -4.34
N LEU A 213 -11.47 11.68 -3.93
CA LEU A 213 -10.55 10.80 -4.68
C LEU A 213 -11.07 9.37 -4.83
N ASN A 214 -11.69 8.80 -3.79
CA ASN A 214 -12.28 7.47 -3.87
C ASN A 214 -13.52 7.41 -4.80
N GLU A 215 -14.28 8.49 -4.90
CA GLU A 215 -15.42 8.58 -5.82
C GLU A 215 -14.99 8.82 -7.28
N LEU A 216 -13.92 9.60 -7.48
CA LEU A 216 -13.36 9.90 -8.80
C LEU A 216 -12.58 8.73 -9.40
N GLU A 217 -11.90 7.96 -8.55
CA GLU A 217 -11.08 6.81 -8.96
C GLU A 217 -11.78 5.51 -8.56
N GLU A 218 -12.73 5.05 -9.38
CA GLU A 218 -13.38 3.75 -9.19
C GLU A 218 -12.32 2.63 -9.06
N THR A 219 -12.47 1.80 -8.02
CA THR A 219 -11.58 0.66 -7.80
C THR A 219 -11.79 -0.37 -8.91
N LEU A 220 -10.82 -0.45 -9.84
CA LEU A 220 -10.73 -1.55 -10.77
C LEU A 220 -10.25 -2.79 -10.00
N PHE A 221 -11.19 -3.68 -9.67
CA PHE A 221 -10.88 -4.94 -9.02
C PHE A 221 -10.29 -5.91 -10.04
N ASP A 222 -9.09 -6.40 -9.76
CA ASP A 222 -8.51 -7.50 -10.50
C ASP A 222 -8.81 -8.79 -9.73
N SER A 223 -9.73 -9.61 -10.27
CA SER A 223 -10.21 -10.81 -9.58
C SER A 223 -9.31 -11.99 -9.92
N TYR A 224 -8.51 -12.46 -8.96
CA TYR A 224 -7.76 -13.71 -9.12
C TYR A 224 -8.48 -14.84 -8.40
N THR A 225 -8.80 -15.90 -9.15
CA THR A 225 -9.46 -17.09 -8.59
C THR A 225 -8.40 -18.07 -8.10
N ILE A 226 -8.29 -18.22 -6.78
CA ILE A 226 -7.48 -19.28 -6.18
C ILE A 226 -8.36 -20.47 -5.81
N ARG A 227 -7.83 -21.69 -5.95
CA ARG A 227 -8.48 -22.91 -5.44
C ARG A 227 -7.71 -23.41 -4.23
N PRO A 228 -8.24 -23.28 -3.00
CA PRO A 228 -7.56 -23.76 -1.82
C PRO A 228 -7.34 -25.28 -1.93
N LYS A 229 -6.10 -25.70 -1.66
CA LYS A 229 -5.68 -27.11 -1.71
C LYS A 229 -5.77 -27.69 -0.30
N VAL A 230 -6.68 -28.64 -0.09
CA VAL A 230 -6.79 -29.36 1.18
C VAL A 230 -6.13 -30.72 1.00
N GLU A 231 -5.06 -30.99 1.76
CA GLU A 231 -4.38 -32.28 1.71
C GLU A 231 -5.16 -33.32 2.54
N LEU A 232 -5.67 -34.38 1.92
CA LEU A 232 -6.47 -35.42 2.56
C LEU A 232 -5.65 -36.59 3.15
N TYR A 233 -4.32 -36.47 3.21
CA TYR A 233 -3.42 -37.57 3.61
C TYR A 233 -3.69 -38.10 5.02
N TYR A 234 -4.25 -37.26 5.90
CA TYR A 234 -4.51 -37.60 7.29
C TYR A 234 -5.54 -38.74 7.44
N TRP A 235 -6.52 -38.84 6.53
CA TRP A 235 -7.53 -39.92 6.57
C TRP A 235 -6.90 -41.32 6.37
N PRO A 236 -6.20 -41.60 5.26
CA PRO A 236 -5.48 -42.87 5.09
C PRO A 236 -4.39 -43.11 6.14
N LEU A 237 -3.73 -42.05 6.62
CA LEU A 237 -2.71 -42.15 7.66
C LEU A 237 -3.32 -42.68 8.97
N ILE A 238 -4.43 -42.09 9.42
CA ILE A 238 -5.16 -42.51 10.62
C ILE A 238 -5.58 -43.98 10.48
N VAL A 239 -6.15 -44.38 9.33
CA VAL A 239 -6.55 -45.78 9.08
C VAL A 239 -5.36 -46.74 9.19
N SER A 240 -4.21 -46.39 8.59
CA SER A 240 -3.00 -47.21 8.68
C SER A 240 -2.51 -47.35 10.11
N LEU A 241 -2.51 -46.25 10.87
CA LEU A 241 -2.02 -46.18 12.25
C LEU A 241 -2.93 -46.98 13.19
N SER A 242 -4.26 -46.82 13.06
CA SER A 242 -5.24 -47.59 13.83
C SER A 242 -5.15 -49.09 13.56
N LEU A 243 -5.02 -49.52 12.30
CA LEU A 243 -4.89 -50.94 11.95
C LEU A 243 -3.58 -51.54 12.49
N SER A 244 -2.49 -50.77 12.46
CA SER A 244 -1.19 -51.22 12.99
C SER A 244 -1.22 -51.37 14.51
N LEU A 245 -1.87 -50.43 15.20
CA LEU A 245 -2.08 -50.50 16.65
C LEU A 245 -2.94 -51.72 17.02
N LEU A 246 -4.03 -51.97 16.28
CA LEU A 246 -4.92 -53.09 16.53
C LEU A 246 -4.20 -54.45 16.34
N ALA A 247 -3.34 -54.55 15.33
CA ALA A 247 -2.53 -55.75 15.09
C ALA A 247 -1.54 -56.01 16.24
N LEU A 248 -0.91 -54.96 16.77
CA LEU A 248 -0.01 -55.05 17.94
C LEU A 248 -0.75 -55.51 19.19
N VAL A 249 -1.94 -54.97 19.46
CA VAL A 249 -2.77 -55.39 20.61
C VAL A 249 -3.16 -56.87 20.50
N ILE A 250 -3.59 -57.33 19.33
CA ILE A 250 -3.93 -58.75 19.11
C ILE A 250 -2.69 -59.64 19.29
N ALA A 251 -1.53 -59.22 18.80
CA ALA A 251 -0.28 -59.96 18.96
C ALA A 251 0.14 -60.05 20.45
N ALA A 252 0.01 -58.96 21.20
CA ALA A 252 0.30 -58.94 22.63
C ALA A 252 -0.64 -59.85 23.44
N LEU A 253 -1.94 -59.83 23.14
CA LEU A 253 -2.93 -60.70 23.78
C LEU A 253 -2.70 -62.19 23.46
N ARG A 254 -2.33 -62.52 22.21
CA ARG A 254 -1.95 -63.90 21.83
C ARG A 254 -0.64 -64.35 22.49
N GLY A 255 0.33 -63.45 22.62
CA GLY A 255 1.58 -63.71 23.33
C GLY A 255 1.35 -64.11 24.78
N GLN A 256 0.53 -63.35 25.52
CA GLN A 256 0.18 -63.67 26.91
C GLN A 256 -0.60 -64.98 27.06
N SER A 257 -1.46 -65.32 26.10
CA SER A 257 -2.22 -66.59 26.12
C SER A 257 -1.36 -67.83 25.93
N ASN A 258 -0.24 -67.74 25.20
CA ASN A 258 0.67 -68.88 25.01
C ASN A 258 1.61 -69.07 26.21
N THR A 259 2.05 -67.99 26.86
CA THR A 259 2.88 -68.09 28.07
C THR A 259 2.12 -68.72 29.25
N ASN A 260 0.79 -68.52 29.35
CA ASN A 260 -0.04 -69.15 30.37
C ASN A 260 -0.38 -70.63 30.10
N LYS A 261 -0.01 -71.20 28.95
CA LYS A 261 -0.22 -72.63 28.64
C LYS A 261 1.02 -73.50 28.89
N GLU A 262 2.18 -72.90 29.15
CA GLU A 262 3.43 -73.60 29.48
C GLU A 262 3.77 -73.59 30.99
N ILE A 263 2.81 -73.21 31.84
CA ILE A 263 2.88 -73.33 33.31
C ILE A 263 1.86 -74.37 33.75
#